data_AF-T1A2H8-F1
#
_entry.id   AF-T1A2H8-F1
#
_cell.length_a   1.000
_cell.length_b   1.000
_cell.length_c   1.000
_cell.angle_alpha   90.00
_cell.angle_beta   90.00
_cell.angle_gamma   90.00
#
_symmetry.space_group_name_H-M   'P 1'
#
loop_
_entity.id
_entity.type
_entity.pdbx_description
1 polymer ?
#
loop_
_entity_poly.entity_id
_entity_poly.type
_entity_poly.pdbx_seq_one_letter_code
_entity_poly.pdbx_strand_id
1 'polypeptide(L)'
;MVSRWGTVPELTLKGEPAFKRIPFLIVVAGTRSKNRLDYVTFGTQELAEAVLAYLADRQSRGEKLTPASPLVNLSAFASANYNHARVKSDFITTTVITRGLRNAIAKVLPEGVEWRPYVLRAYCSTQLWAAGNHGKIDRDAREAILGHDLGVSGRYNLSKRLHPEMVEELRAAYARCEGYLSTVPTRDDAQGAANATRMLLLGIKYTEEEVARIDLEKLSTEGLQELVAKKLVKPALAPPPPTPVPSPARKHKVVKTGEVARYLDAGWVPVMKLSEKEVVLSPPVA
;
A
#
# COMPACT_ATOMS: atom_id res chain seq x y z
N MET A 1 24.59 -0.30 -22.56
CA MET A 1 23.56 0.63 -22.04
C MET A 1 24.29 1.54 -21.09
N VAL A 2 24.66 2.75 -21.52
CA VAL A 2 25.65 3.58 -20.81
C VAL A 2 24.91 4.73 -20.11
N SER A 3 24.34 4.49 -18.93
CA SER A 3 23.68 5.51 -18.11
C SER A 3 24.71 6.53 -17.60
N ARG A 4 24.63 7.77 -18.11
CA ARG A 4 25.38 8.94 -17.62
C ARG A 4 24.44 9.74 -16.74
N TRP A 5 24.94 10.47 -15.74
CA TRP A 5 24.12 11.33 -14.88
C TRP A 5 23.23 12.33 -15.64
N GLY A 6 23.63 12.73 -16.86
CA GLY A 6 22.79 13.54 -17.74
C GLY A 6 21.43 12.92 -18.12
N THR A 7 21.19 11.64 -17.82
CA THR A 7 19.87 11.00 -17.96
C THR A 7 18.99 11.13 -16.71
N VAL A 8 19.51 11.64 -15.60
CA VAL A 8 18.78 11.80 -14.33
C VAL A 8 19.05 13.21 -13.77
N PRO A 9 18.42 14.25 -14.35
CA PRO A 9 18.76 15.66 -14.08
C PRO A 9 18.45 16.13 -12.64
N GLU A 10 17.62 15.40 -11.91
CA GLU A 10 17.13 15.80 -10.58
C GLU A 10 17.97 15.24 -9.41
N LEU A 11 19.01 14.46 -9.72
CA LEU A 11 19.95 13.88 -8.76
C LEU A 11 21.11 14.85 -8.50
N THR A 12 21.31 15.22 -7.23
CA THR A 12 22.45 16.04 -6.78
C THR A 12 23.52 15.19 -6.11
N LEU A 13 24.79 15.52 -6.39
CA LEU A 13 25.98 14.94 -5.76
C LEU A 13 26.79 15.97 -4.96
N LYS A 14 26.27 17.19 -4.79
CA LYS A 14 26.93 18.21 -3.98
C LYS A 14 26.73 17.87 -2.50
N GLY A 15 27.66 17.09 -1.94
CA GLY A 15 27.56 16.56 -0.57
C GLY A 15 26.94 15.16 -0.57
N GLU A 16 25.92 14.97 0.24
CA GLU A 16 25.15 13.71 0.29
C GLU A 16 24.28 13.56 -0.97
N PRO A 17 24.30 12.40 -1.66
CA PRO A 17 23.45 12.15 -2.80
C PRO A 17 21.96 12.31 -2.45
N ALA A 18 21.22 13.08 -3.22
CA ALA A 18 19.79 13.28 -2.99
C ALA A 18 19.03 13.57 -4.30
N PHE A 19 17.75 13.18 -4.32
CA PHE A 19 16.82 13.56 -5.39
C PHE A 19 16.01 14.79 -4.98
N LYS A 20 15.89 15.78 -5.88
CA LYS A 20 15.14 17.01 -5.60
C LYS A 20 13.62 16.82 -5.59
N ARG A 21 13.13 15.82 -6.31
CA ARG A 21 11.70 15.54 -6.51
C ARG A 21 11.49 14.03 -6.61
N ILE A 22 10.32 13.58 -6.21
CA ILE A 22 9.83 12.20 -6.34
C ILE A 22 8.40 12.27 -6.89
N PRO A 23 8.02 11.50 -7.91
CA PRO A 23 8.88 10.67 -8.78
C PRO A 23 9.95 11.49 -9.52
N PHE A 24 11.18 10.97 -9.60
CA PHE A 24 12.28 11.71 -10.21
C PHE A 24 12.32 11.51 -11.72
N LEU A 25 12.67 12.56 -12.46
CA LEU A 25 12.71 12.55 -13.92
C LEU A 25 13.91 11.73 -14.44
N ILE A 26 13.64 10.88 -15.43
CA ILE A 26 14.64 10.15 -16.22
C ILE A 26 14.46 10.53 -17.68
N VAL A 27 15.52 11.08 -18.29
CA VAL A 27 15.55 11.46 -19.70
C VAL A 27 16.29 10.41 -20.51
N VAL A 28 15.60 9.78 -21.46
CA VAL A 28 16.17 8.78 -22.35
C VAL A 28 16.38 9.38 -23.73
N ALA A 29 17.64 9.56 -24.10
CA ALA A 29 18.02 10.07 -25.42
C ALA A 29 17.58 9.12 -26.54
N GLY A 30 17.11 9.69 -27.64
CA GLY A 30 16.58 9.00 -28.81
C GLY A 30 17.60 8.11 -29.49
N THR A 31 18.89 8.47 -29.44
CA THR A 31 19.98 7.58 -29.87
C THR A 31 19.97 6.20 -29.18
N ARG A 32 19.27 6.08 -28.05
CA ARG A 32 19.12 4.87 -27.23
C ARG A 32 17.69 4.31 -27.25
N SER A 33 16.76 4.99 -27.91
CA SER A 33 15.37 4.57 -28.07
C SER A 33 15.21 3.76 -29.35
N LYS A 34 14.32 2.76 -29.32
CA LYS A 34 13.99 1.92 -30.49
C LYS A 34 13.46 2.77 -31.65
N ASN A 35 12.74 3.84 -31.33
CA ASN A 35 12.08 4.71 -32.32
C ASN A 35 12.94 5.93 -32.67
N ARG A 36 14.18 6.01 -32.15
CA ARG A 36 15.09 7.16 -32.27
C ARG A 36 14.56 8.50 -31.73
N LEU A 37 13.49 8.45 -30.94
CA LEU A 37 12.89 9.61 -30.29
C LEU A 37 13.32 9.71 -28.83
N ASP A 38 13.63 10.93 -28.39
CA ASP A 38 13.79 11.24 -26.98
C ASP A 38 12.46 10.96 -26.27
N TYR A 39 12.53 10.32 -25.10
CA TYR A 39 11.36 10.18 -24.22
C TYR A 39 11.78 10.37 -22.78
N VAL A 40 10.80 10.67 -21.94
CA VAL A 40 10.99 10.77 -20.50
C VAL A 40 10.27 9.62 -19.83
N THR A 41 10.81 9.21 -18.70
CA THR A 41 10.18 8.28 -17.77
C THR A 41 10.50 8.76 -16.35
N PHE A 42 9.98 8.06 -15.35
CA PHE A 42 10.14 8.46 -13.96
C PHE A 42 10.64 7.30 -13.12
N GLY A 43 11.31 7.61 -12.01
CA GLY A 43 11.65 6.65 -10.97
C GLY A 43 10.80 6.84 -9.74
N THR A 44 10.36 5.73 -9.16
CA THR A 44 9.58 5.64 -7.91
C THR A 44 10.40 6.08 -6.70
N GLN A 45 9.75 6.24 -5.56
CA GLN A 45 10.44 6.50 -4.29
C GLN A 45 11.37 5.34 -3.92
N GLU A 46 10.89 4.11 -4.05
CA GLU A 46 11.68 2.90 -3.77
C GLU A 46 12.96 2.85 -4.63
N LEU A 47 12.85 3.19 -5.92
CA LEU A 47 14.02 3.25 -6.80
C LEU A 47 14.98 4.37 -6.38
N ALA A 48 14.46 5.51 -5.93
CA ALA A 48 15.30 6.61 -5.44
C ALA A 48 16.11 6.15 -4.22
N GLU A 49 15.47 5.54 -3.24
CA GLU A 49 16.11 5.00 -2.03
C GLU A 49 17.19 3.97 -2.37
N ALA A 50 16.89 3.03 -3.27
CA ALA A 50 17.85 2.04 -3.73
C ALA A 50 19.08 2.67 -4.42
N VAL A 51 18.86 3.69 -5.26
CA VAL A 51 19.95 4.42 -5.93
C VAL A 51 20.78 5.19 -4.91
N LEU A 52 20.17 5.90 -3.96
CA LEU A 52 20.90 6.67 -2.95
C LEU A 52 21.74 5.76 -2.06
N ALA A 53 21.19 4.63 -1.60
CA ALA A 53 21.92 3.63 -0.83
C ALA A 53 23.13 3.08 -1.60
N TYR A 54 22.96 2.78 -2.89
CA TYR A 54 24.06 2.33 -3.75
C TYR A 54 25.15 3.39 -3.92
N LEU A 55 24.79 4.66 -4.06
CA LEU A 55 25.77 5.76 -4.19
C LEU A 55 26.50 6.02 -2.87
N ALA A 56 25.80 5.93 -1.74
CA ALA A 56 26.40 6.04 -0.41
C ALA A 56 27.43 4.92 -0.16
N ASP A 57 27.13 3.67 -0.53
CA ASP A 57 28.09 2.55 -0.46
C ASP A 57 29.33 2.79 -1.34
N ARG A 58 29.16 3.42 -2.50
CA ARG A 58 30.31 3.80 -3.35
C ARG A 58 31.17 4.88 -2.71
N GLN A 59 30.55 5.90 -2.12
CA GLN A 59 31.27 6.97 -1.42
C GLN A 59 31.99 6.44 -0.17
N SER A 60 31.38 5.52 0.58
CA SER A 60 31.99 4.92 1.77
C SER A 60 33.23 4.08 1.43
N ARG A 61 33.29 3.50 0.22
CA ARG A 61 34.48 2.84 -0.35
C ARG A 61 35.54 3.81 -0.87
N GLY A 62 35.34 5.12 -0.70
CA GLY A 62 36.28 6.16 -1.12
C GLY A 62 36.15 6.61 -2.58
N GLU A 63 35.09 6.20 -3.30
CA GLU A 63 34.87 6.66 -4.68
C GLU A 63 34.45 8.13 -4.70
N LYS A 64 35.22 8.98 -5.39
CA LYS A 64 34.86 10.38 -5.62
C LYS A 64 33.84 10.48 -6.77
N LEU A 65 32.56 10.46 -6.42
CA LEU A 65 31.47 10.60 -7.40
C LEU A 65 31.46 12.00 -8.01
N THR A 66 31.46 12.05 -9.34
CA THR A 66 31.34 13.29 -10.13
C THR A 66 30.17 13.17 -11.10
N PRO A 67 29.68 14.28 -11.68
CA PRO A 67 28.66 14.23 -12.74
C PRO A 67 29.07 13.45 -14.00
N ALA A 68 30.36 13.13 -14.16
CA ALA A 68 30.87 12.32 -15.26
C ALA A 68 30.94 10.83 -14.93
N SER A 69 30.86 10.45 -13.65
CA SER A 69 30.90 9.06 -13.20
C SER A 69 29.76 8.24 -13.83
N PRO A 70 29.80 6.91 -13.85
CA PRO A 70 28.63 6.13 -14.18
C PRO A 70 27.64 6.11 -13.01
N LEU A 71 26.33 6.16 -13.30
CA LEU A 71 25.30 5.97 -12.27
C LEU A 71 25.41 4.56 -11.68
N VAL A 72 25.69 3.57 -12.53
CA VAL A 72 25.93 2.17 -12.16
C VAL A 72 27.32 1.78 -12.66
N ASN A 73 28.23 1.46 -11.74
CA ASN A 73 29.63 1.16 -12.06
C ASN A 73 29.81 -0.32 -12.47
N LEU A 74 30.69 -0.56 -13.45
CA LEU A 74 31.10 -1.89 -13.91
C LEU A 74 31.70 -2.75 -12.80
N SER A 75 32.39 -2.16 -11.83
CA SER A 75 32.93 -2.88 -10.66
C SER A 75 31.85 -3.60 -9.84
N ALA A 76 30.60 -3.11 -9.85
CA ALA A 76 29.48 -3.76 -9.15
C ALA A 76 29.05 -5.09 -9.77
N PHE A 77 29.43 -5.36 -11.03
CA PHE A 77 29.07 -6.57 -11.77
C PHE A 77 30.29 -7.38 -12.26
N ALA A 78 31.48 -6.82 -12.09
CA ALA A 78 32.73 -7.44 -12.45
C ALA A 78 33.04 -8.59 -11.49
N SER A 79 33.12 -9.81 -12.03
CA SER A 79 33.81 -10.93 -11.39
C SER A 79 35.28 -10.56 -11.12
N ALA A 80 35.93 -11.18 -10.13
CA ALA A 80 37.36 -11.04 -9.86
C ALA A 80 38.27 -11.20 -11.12
N ASN A 81 37.78 -11.84 -12.19
CA ASN A 81 38.47 -12.01 -13.46
C ASN A 81 38.24 -10.87 -14.49
N TYR A 82 37.54 -9.80 -14.11
CA TYR A 82 37.26 -8.69 -15.01
C TYR A 82 38.46 -7.75 -15.08
N ASN A 83 39.23 -7.86 -16.16
CA ASN A 83 40.47 -7.11 -16.32
C ASN A 83 40.17 -5.64 -16.68
N HIS A 84 40.15 -4.76 -15.68
CA HIS A 84 39.94 -3.31 -15.84
C HIS A 84 40.88 -2.69 -16.89
N ALA A 85 42.09 -3.23 -17.07
CA ALA A 85 43.07 -2.75 -18.05
C ALA A 85 42.63 -2.91 -19.51
N ARG A 86 41.67 -3.81 -19.82
CA ARG A 86 41.17 -4.04 -21.18
C ARG A 86 39.90 -3.27 -21.53
N VAL A 87 39.23 -2.67 -20.54
CA VAL A 87 37.97 -1.96 -20.75
C VAL A 87 38.21 -0.46 -20.71
N LYS A 88 38.20 0.18 -21.88
CA LYS A 88 38.46 1.62 -22.07
C LYS A 88 37.38 2.56 -21.48
N SER A 89 36.44 2.06 -20.68
CA SER A 89 35.27 2.83 -20.22
C SER A 89 34.71 2.27 -18.91
N ASP A 90 34.49 3.14 -17.93
CA ASP A 90 33.85 2.80 -16.64
C ASP A 90 32.34 2.48 -16.77
N PHE A 91 31.75 2.75 -17.94
CA PHE A 91 30.34 2.45 -18.21
C PHE A 91 30.08 0.99 -18.57
N ILE A 92 28.97 0.48 -18.06
CA ILE A 92 28.58 -0.92 -18.25
C ILE A 92 28.06 -1.19 -19.67
N THR A 93 28.44 -2.33 -20.23
CA THR A 93 27.89 -2.82 -21.49
C THR A 93 26.51 -3.46 -21.29
N THR A 94 25.68 -3.48 -22.33
CA THR A 94 24.35 -4.12 -22.24
C THR A 94 24.47 -5.61 -21.88
N THR A 95 25.53 -6.28 -22.36
CA THR A 95 25.81 -7.69 -22.06
C THR A 95 26.07 -7.92 -20.57
N VAL A 96 26.88 -7.06 -19.94
CA VAL A 96 27.21 -7.20 -18.51
C VAL A 96 26.00 -6.92 -17.64
N ILE A 97 25.22 -5.87 -17.92
CA ILE A 97 23.94 -5.60 -17.23
C ILE A 97 22.97 -6.78 -17.39
N THR A 98 22.78 -7.27 -18.62
CA THR A 98 21.87 -8.39 -18.90
C THR A 98 22.27 -9.65 -18.13
N ARG A 99 23.57 -9.96 -18.06
CA ARG A 99 24.08 -11.09 -17.29
C ARG A 99 23.90 -10.90 -15.79
N GLY A 100 24.23 -9.71 -15.27
CA GLY A 100 24.01 -9.36 -13.86
C GLY A 100 22.56 -9.50 -13.45
N LEU A 101 21.63 -8.96 -14.26
CA LEU A 101 20.20 -9.08 -14.05
C LEU A 101 19.72 -10.53 -14.10
N ARG A 102 20.18 -11.32 -15.08
CA ARG A 102 19.83 -12.75 -15.14
C ARG A 102 20.26 -13.50 -13.88
N ASN A 103 21.48 -13.24 -13.40
CA ASN A 103 21.99 -13.86 -12.19
C ASN A 103 21.22 -13.43 -10.94
N ALA A 104 20.83 -12.15 -10.85
CA ALA A 104 20.01 -11.66 -9.74
C ALA A 104 18.61 -12.28 -9.73
N ILE A 105 17.96 -12.34 -10.89
CA ILE A 105 16.65 -12.97 -11.07
C ILE A 105 16.71 -14.45 -10.73
N ALA A 106 17.72 -15.19 -11.22
CA ALA A 106 17.86 -16.62 -10.95
C ALA A 106 18.01 -16.96 -9.46
N LYS A 107 18.51 -16.04 -8.63
CA LYS A 107 18.65 -16.26 -7.18
C LYS A 107 17.33 -16.20 -6.41
N VAL A 108 16.31 -15.56 -6.98
CA VAL A 108 15.01 -15.35 -6.32
C VAL A 108 13.89 -16.18 -6.96
N LEU A 109 14.15 -16.78 -8.12
CA LEU A 109 13.18 -17.63 -8.80
C LEU A 109 13.16 -19.05 -8.22
N PRO A 110 11.99 -19.71 -8.21
CA PRO A 110 11.89 -21.13 -7.93
C PRO A 110 12.72 -21.96 -8.93
N GLU A 111 13.16 -23.15 -8.50
CA GLU A 111 13.86 -24.08 -9.37
C GLU A 111 13.05 -24.41 -10.63
N GLY A 112 13.73 -24.46 -11.77
CA GLY A 112 13.11 -24.72 -13.07
C GLY A 112 12.43 -23.51 -13.73
N VAL A 113 12.38 -22.35 -13.07
CA VAL A 113 11.83 -21.12 -13.66
C VAL A 113 12.95 -20.24 -14.23
N GLU A 114 12.86 -19.93 -15.52
CA GLU A 114 13.79 -19.02 -16.18
C GLU A 114 13.08 -17.78 -16.71
N TRP A 115 13.43 -16.60 -16.18
CA TRP A 115 12.99 -15.33 -16.74
C TRP A 115 14.13 -14.56 -17.38
N ARG A 116 13.81 -13.88 -18.48
CA ARG A 116 14.72 -12.91 -19.11
C ARG A 116 14.47 -11.52 -18.52
N PRO A 117 15.47 -10.62 -18.56
CA PRO A 117 15.32 -9.27 -18.00
C PRO A 117 14.16 -8.44 -18.58
N TYR A 118 13.72 -8.71 -19.82
CA TYR A 118 12.58 -8.00 -20.42
C TYR A 118 11.26 -8.20 -19.66
N VAL A 119 11.15 -9.27 -18.87
CA VAL A 119 9.96 -9.56 -18.05
C VAL A 119 9.69 -8.42 -17.06
N LEU A 120 10.73 -7.76 -16.53
CA LEU A 120 10.57 -6.62 -15.62
C LEU A 120 9.87 -5.42 -16.29
N ARG A 121 10.17 -5.18 -17.57
CA ARG A 121 9.50 -4.14 -18.35
C ARG A 121 8.06 -4.54 -18.67
N ALA A 122 7.81 -5.81 -18.99
CA ALA A 122 6.45 -6.31 -19.21
C ALA A 122 5.60 -6.19 -17.93
N TYR A 123 6.16 -6.55 -16.77
CA TYR A 123 5.53 -6.36 -15.47
C TYR A 123 5.15 -4.90 -15.23
N CYS A 124 6.10 -3.97 -15.36
CA CYS A 124 5.82 -2.52 -15.24
C CYS A 124 4.69 -2.07 -16.19
N SER A 125 4.70 -2.52 -17.44
CA SER A 125 3.63 -2.21 -18.40
C SER A 125 2.26 -2.73 -17.95
N THR A 126 2.20 -3.94 -17.40
CA THR A 126 0.96 -4.53 -16.87
C THR A 126 0.48 -3.78 -15.62
N GLN A 127 1.38 -3.41 -14.72
CA GLN A 127 1.05 -2.64 -13.53
C GLN A 127 0.48 -1.26 -13.87
N LEU A 128 1.08 -0.56 -14.84
CA LEU A 128 0.53 0.70 -15.34
C LEU A 128 -0.81 0.52 -16.07
N TRP A 129 -1.02 -0.62 -16.75
CA TRP A 129 -2.33 -0.95 -17.32
C TRP A 129 -3.40 -1.15 -16.23
N ALA A 130 -3.08 -1.88 -15.17
CA ALA A 130 -3.96 -2.06 -14.02
C ALA A 130 -4.30 -0.72 -13.33
N ALA A 131 -3.28 0.14 -13.12
CA ALA A 131 -3.48 1.49 -12.60
C ALA A 131 -4.40 2.33 -13.51
N GLY A 132 -4.29 2.16 -14.83
CA GLY A 132 -5.17 2.82 -15.79
C GLY A 132 -6.63 2.39 -15.69
N ASN A 133 -6.90 1.10 -15.46
CA ASN A 133 -8.27 0.61 -15.20
C ASN A 133 -8.89 1.22 -13.93
N HIS A 134 -8.05 1.66 -12.98
CA HIS A 134 -8.47 2.37 -11.77
C HIS A 134 -8.39 3.90 -11.92
N GLY A 135 -8.31 4.40 -13.16
CA GLY A 135 -8.35 5.83 -13.46
C GLY A 135 -7.12 6.63 -13.03
N LYS A 136 -6.00 5.97 -12.73
CA LYS A 136 -4.78 6.65 -12.23
C LYS A 136 -3.96 7.27 -13.36
N ILE A 137 -3.93 6.63 -14.52
CA ILE A 137 -3.17 7.06 -15.71
C ILE A 137 -3.94 6.72 -16.98
N ASP A 138 -3.95 7.62 -17.96
CA ASP A 138 -4.56 7.34 -19.26
C ASP A 138 -3.60 6.54 -20.16
N ARG A 139 -4.14 6.04 -21.27
CA ARG A 139 -3.38 5.23 -22.22
C ARG A 139 -2.19 5.99 -22.80
N ASP A 140 -2.38 7.23 -23.24
CA ASP A 140 -1.35 7.98 -23.94
C ASP A 140 -0.21 8.36 -22.98
N ALA A 141 -0.54 8.76 -21.74
CA ALA A 141 0.46 8.97 -20.69
C ALA A 141 1.27 7.70 -20.39
N ARG A 142 0.61 6.53 -20.30
CA ARG A 142 1.30 5.24 -20.10
C ARG A 142 2.25 4.93 -21.26
N GLU A 143 1.76 4.99 -22.49
CA GLU A 143 2.57 4.69 -23.68
C GLU A 143 3.77 5.66 -23.80
N ALA A 144 3.58 6.94 -23.44
CA ALA A 144 4.63 7.94 -23.41
C ALA A 144 5.75 7.61 -22.41
N ILE A 145 5.38 7.27 -21.17
CA ILE A 145 6.33 6.92 -20.10
C ILE A 145 7.10 5.63 -20.42
N LEU A 146 6.47 4.70 -21.13
CA LEU A 146 7.12 3.49 -21.62
C LEU A 146 7.97 3.75 -22.87
N GLY A 147 7.86 4.92 -23.51
CA GLY A 147 8.56 5.24 -24.76
C GLY A 147 8.05 4.42 -25.95
N HIS A 148 6.76 4.09 -25.97
CA HIS A 148 6.09 3.46 -27.10
C HIS A 148 5.65 4.49 -28.14
N ASP A 149 5.40 4.03 -29.36
CA ASP A 149 4.86 4.90 -30.42
C ASP A 149 3.38 5.19 -30.14
N LEU A 150 3.07 6.47 -30.04
CA LEU A 150 1.74 7.00 -29.80
C LEU A 150 0.96 7.19 -31.10
N GLY A 151 1.53 6.83 -32.26
CA GLY A 151 0.87 6.91 -33.54
C GLY A 151 0.52 8.35 -33.93
N VAL A 152 -0.66 8.56 -34.51
CA VAL A 152 -1.10 9.88 -35.01
C VAL A 152 -1.38 10.85 -33.85
N SER A 153 -1.92 10.39 -32.71
CA SER A 153 -2.18 11.24 -31.53
C SER A 153 -0.89 11.76 -30.88
N GLY A 154 0.17 10.95 -30.88
CA GLY A 154 1.49 11.34 -30.39
C GLY A 154 2.15 12.50 -31.12
N ARG A 155 1.79 12.72 -32.39
CA ARG A 155 2.34 13.83 -33.19
C ARG A 155 1.90 15.20 -32.69
N TYR A 156 0.71 15.27 -32.06
CA TYR A 156 0.13 16.52 -31.58
C TYR A 156 0.44 16.79 -30.11
N ASN A 157 0.59 15.74 -29.30
CA ASN A 157 0.75 15.88 -27.85
C ASN A 157 2.20 15.75 -27.38
N LEU A 158 3.04 14.89 -28.00
CA LEU A 158 4.31 14.46 -27.37
C LEU A 158 5.51 14.45 -28.34
N SER A 159 5.60 15.44 -29.25
CA SER A 159 6.67 15.49 -30.27
C SER A 159 7.93 16.27 -29.84
N LYS A 160 9.10 15.73 -30.25
CA LYS A 160 10.51 16.21 -30.15
C LYS A 160 11.07 16.67 -28.81
N ARG A 161 10.30 17.34 -27.95
CA ARG A 161 10.62 17.67 -26.54
C ARG A 161 9.30 18.01 -25.85
N LEU A 162 8.98 17.25 -24.81
CA LEU A 162 7.79 17.52 -24.00
C LEU A 162 7.86 18.92 -23.39
N HIS A 163 6.75 19.66 -23.47
CA HIS A 163 6.64 20.92 -22.76
C HIS A 163 6.80 20.65 -21.25
N PRO A 164 7.47 21.52 -20.48
CA PRO A 164 7.69 21.30 -19.05
C PRO A 164 6.41 20.98 -18.27
N GLU A 165 5.30 21.64 -18.59
CA GLU A 165 3.99 21.38 -17.97
C GLU A 165 3.50 19.96 -18.22
N MET A 166 3.66 19.44 -19.43
CA MET A 166 3.30 18.06 -19.75
C MET A 166 4.18 17.06 -19.00
N VAL A 167 5.46 17.38 -18.77
CA VAL A 167 6.33 16.55 -17.93
C VAL A 167 5.82 16.53 -16.49
N GLU A 168 5.34 17.66 -15.96
CA GLU A 168 4.71 17.71 -14.63
C GLU A 168 3.40 16.92 -14.58
N GLU A 169 2.55 16.99 -15.60
CA GLU A 169 1.33 16.19 -15.70
C GLU A 169 1.63 14.68 -15.73
N LEU A 170 2.60 14.27 -16.56
CA LEU A 170 3.05 12.88 -16.60
C LEU A 170 3.68 12.44 -15.28
N ARG A 171 4.42 13.32 -14.60
CA ARG A 171 4.97 13.04 -13.26
C ARG A 171 3.83 12.82 -12.27
N ALA A 172 2.83 13.68 -12.26
CA ALA A 172 1.66 13.54 -11.38
C ALA A 172 0.87 12.27 -11.69
N ALA A 173 0.74 11.90 -12.96
CA ALA A 173 0.13 10.64 -13.36
C ALA A 173 0.93 9.42 -12.90
N TYR A 174 2.26 9.46 -13.04
CA TYR A 174 3.14 8.41 -12.56
C TYR A 174 3.10 8.27 -11.03
N ALA A 175 3.07 9.39 -10.30
CA ALA A 175 2.98 9.40 -8.84
C ALA A 175 1.73 8.69 -8.32
N ARG A 176 0.58 8.88 -8.99
CA ARG A 176 -0.67 8.16 -8.67
C ARG A 176 -0.58 6.65 -8.88
N CYS A 177 0.40 6.17 -9.64
CA CYS A 177 0.65 4.77 -9.92
C CYS A 177 1.67 4.13 -8.98
N GLU A 178 2.27 4.88 -8.04
CA GLU A 178 3.36 4.40 -7.16
C GLU A 178 3.00 3.09 -6.45
N GLY A 179 1.79 2.97 -5.87
CA GLY A 179 1.35 1.75 -5.19
C GLY A 179 1.20 0.50 -6.09
N TYR A 180 1.23 0.66 -7.43
CA TYR A 180 1.28 -0.47 -8.37
C TYR A 180 2.72 -0.83 -8.77
N LEU A 181 3.65 0.10 -8.62
CA LEU A 181 5.02 0.01 -9.14
C LEU A 181 6.02 -0.37 -8.05
N SER A 182 5.75 0.04 -6.82
CA SER A 182 6.60 -0.23 -5.66
C SER A 182 6.20 -1.55 -5.00
N THR A 183 7.18 -2.26 -4.48
CA THR A 183 7.01 -3.51 -3.74
C THR A 183 6.80 -3.28 -2.25
N VAL A 184 7.16 -2.09 -1.77
CA VAL A 184 6.94 -1.62 -0.41
C VAL A 184 5.70 -0.72 -0.38
N PRO A 185 4.84 -0.81 0.66
CA PRO A 185 3.73 0.12 0.83
C PRO A 185 4.22 1.56 0.77
N THR A 186 3.54 2.41 0.01
CA THR A 186 3.92 3.81 -0.09
C THR A 186 3.61 4.54 1.21
N ARG A 187 4.24 5.69 1.44
CA ARG A 187 3.90 6.54 2.59
C ARG A 187 2.43 6.97 2.56
N ASP A 188 1.87 7.21 1.38
CA ASP A 188 0.47 7.57 1.22
C ASP A 188 -0.45 6.39 1.56
N ASP A 189 -0.07 5.15 1.20
CA ASP A 189 -0.82 3.94 1.59
C ASP A 189 -0.79 3.76 3.12
N ALA A 190 0.38 3.94 3.74
CA ALA A 190 0.55 3.86 5.19
C ALA A 190 -0.26 4.96 5.92
N GLN A 191 -0.23 6.20 5.42
CA GLN A 191 -1.00 7.31 5.95
C GLN A 191 -2.51 7.09 5.77
N GLY A 192 -2.94 6.57 4.62
CA GLY A 192 -4.33 6.21 4.34
C GLY A 192 -4.84 5.13 5.29
N ALA A 193 -4.05 4.07 5.51
CA ALA A 193 -4.35 3.02 6.46
C ALA A 193 -4.40 3.55 7.91
N ALA A 194 -3.45 4.41 8.29
CA ALA A 194 -3.43 5.07 9.60
C ALA A 194 -4.68 5.95 9.80
N ASN A 195 -5.09 6.71 8.78
CA ASN A 195 -6.29 7.55 8.83
C ASN A 195 -7.58 6.71 8.94
N ALA A 196 -7.68 5.62 8.19
CA ALA A 196 -8.81 4.69 8.31
C ALA A 196 -8.87 4.04 9.70
N THR A 197 -7.71 3.65 10.23
CA THR A 197 -7.58 3.11 11.59
C THR A 197 -7.98 4.14 12.65
N ARG A 198 -7.55 5.40 12.49
CA ARG A 198 -7.98 6.52 13.35
C ARG A 198 -9.48 6.68 13.34
N MET A 199 -10.11 6.70 12.16
CA MET A 199 -11.58 6.80 12.05
C MET A 199 -12.28 5.63 12.74
N LEU A 200 -11.76 4.41 12.60
CA LEU A 200 -12.30 3.23 13.30
C LEU A 200 -12.18 3.37 14.83
N LEU A 201 -11.01 3.77 15.34
CA LEU A 201 -10.75 3.94 16.78
C LEU A 201 -11.64 5.03 17.40
N LEU A 202 -11.79 6.17 16.72
CA LEU A 202 -12.73 7.23 17.13
C LEU A 202 -14.18 6.70 17.10
N GLY A 203 -14.54 5.90 16.10
CA GLY A 203 -15.86 5.26 15.99
C GLY A 203 -16.20 4.31 17.16
N ILE A 204 -15.20 3.66 17.76
CA ILE A 204 -15.35 2.83 18.98
C ILE A 204 -15.09 3.60 20.29
N LYS A 205 -15.18 4.94 20.24
CA LYS A 205 -15.07 5.86 21.38
C LYS A 205 -13.69 5.92 22.05
N TYR A 206 -12.60 5.76 21.29
CA TYR A 206 -11.32 6.33 21.72
C TYR A 206 -11.37 7.86 21.60
N THR A 207 -10.73 8.57 22.52
CA THR A 207 -10.60 10.04 22.41
C THR A 207 -9.42 10.42 21.50
N GLU A 208 -9.43 11.66 21.00
CA GLU A 208 -8.32 12.16 20.16
C GLU A 208 -6.97 12.12 20.89
N GLU A 209 -6.96 12.35 22.21
CA GLU A 209 -5.75 12.28 23.02
C GLU A 209 -5.23 10.85 23.22
N GLU A 210 -6.13 9.87 23.26
CA GLU A 210 -5.77 8.45 23.34
C GLU A 210 -5.20 7.98 22.00
N VAL A 211 -5.81 8.37 20.88
CA VAL A 211 -5.34 8.01 19.54
C VAL A 211 -4.00 8.67 19.22
N ALA A 212 -3.77 9.92 19.64
CA ALA A 212 -2.52 10.63 19.43
C ALA A 212 -1.29 9.97 20.11
N ARG A 213 -1.51 9.09 21.10
CA ARG A 213 -0.44 8.35 21.77
C ARG A 213 -0.08 7.04 21.07
N ILE A 214 -0.83 6.65 20.04
CA ILE A 214 -0.64 5.41 19.31
C ILE A 214 0.08 5.73 18.00
N ASP A 215 1.19 5.02 17.73
CA ASP A 215 1.85 5.06 16.42
C ASP A 215 1.03 4.22 15.43
N LEU A 216 0.08 4.87 14.75
CA LEU A 216 -0.84 4.23 13.81
C LEU A 216 -0.17 3.77 12.52
N GLU A 217 0.97 4.35 12.13
CA GLU A 217 1.69 3.97 10.91
C GLU A 217 2.38 2.61 11.06
N LYS A 218 2.70 2.22 12.29
CA LYS A 218 3.40 0.95 12.61
C LYS A 218 2.53 -0.05 13.35
N LEU A 219 1.23 0.22 13.47
CA LEU A 219 0.32 -0.63 14.22
C LEU A 219 0.07 -1.94 13.45
N SER A 220 0.37 -3.08 14.07
CA SER A 220 0.08 -4.39 13.50
C SER A 220 -1.42 -4.72 13.58
N THR A 221 -1.87 -5.69 12.78
CA THR A 221 -3.26 -6.14 12.78
C THR A 221 -3.66 -6.72 14.14
N GLU A 222 -2.77 -7.44 14.81
CA GLU A 222 -2.98 -7.99 16.15
C GLU A 222 -3.09 -6.87 17.20
N GLY A 223 -2.20 -5.88 17.14
CA GLY A 223 -2.25 -4.72 18.03
C GLY A 223 -3.55 -3.91 17.87
N LEU A 224 -4.05 -3.76 16.64
CA LEU A 224 -5.35 -3.15 16.40
C LEU A 224 -6.50 -3.98 16.97
N GLN A 225 -6.49 -5.30 16.80
CA GLN A 225 -7.49 -6.20 17.39
C GLN A 225 -7.53 -6.10 18.92
N GLU A 226 -6.37 -6.02 19.57
CA GLU A 226 -6.29 -5.82 21.03
C GLU A 226 -6.88 -4.48 21.47
N LEU A 227 -6.59 -3.38 20.75
CA LEU A 227 -7.16 -2.06 21.05
C LEU A 227 -8.68 -2.05 20.91
N VAL A 228 -9.20 -2.68 19.84
CA VAL A 228 -10.63 -2.82 19.61
C VAL A 228 -11.27 -3.66 20.72
N ALA A 229 -10.70 -4.82 21.04
CA ALA A 229 -11.18 -5.70 22.10
C ALA A 229 -11.16 -5.01 23.47
N LYS A 230 -10.07 -4.34 23.83
CA LYS A 230 -9.92 -3.63 25.11
C LYS A 230 -10.98 -2.56 25.32
N LYS A 231 -11.42 -1.87 24.25
CA LYS A 231 -12.46 -0.83 24.36
C LYS A 231 -13.88 -1.38 24.27
N LEU A 232 -14.10 -2.44 23.49
CA LEU A 232 -15.41 -3.09 23.32
C LEU A 232 -15.74 -4.09 24.44
N VAL A 233 -14.74 -4.60 25.18
CA VAL A 233 -14.94 -5.48 26.36
C VAL A 233 -15.11 -4.65 27.64
N LYS A 234 -14.54 -3.43 27.71
CA LYS A 234 -14.77 -2.50 28.83
C LYS A 234 -16.22 -2.06 29.12
N PRO A 235 -17.21 -2.04 28.19
CA PRO A 235 -18.59 -1.74 28.53
C PRO A 235 -19.25 -2.87 29.35
N ALA A 236 -18.67 -4.07 29.40
CA ALA A 236 -19.22 -5.19 30.17
C ALA A 236 -18.85 -5.15 31.67
N LEU A 237 -18.06 -4.17 32.11
CA LEU A 237 -17.63 -4.03 33.53
C LEU A 237 -18.11 -2.74 34.22
N ALA A 238 -19.08 -2.03 33.64
CA ALA A 238 -19.83 -1.04 34.41
C ALA A 238 -20.93 -1.78 35.18
N PRO A 239 -21.01 -1.69 36.52
CA PRO A 239 -22.15 -2.24 37.25
C PRO A 239 -23.43 -1.58 36.71
N PRO A 240 -24.50 -2.36 36.44
CA PRO A 240 -25.76 -1.78 36.01
C PRO A 240 -26.25 -0.77 37.07
N PRO A 241 -26.97 0.30 36.67
CA PRO A 241 -27.61 1.18 37.65
C PRO A 241 -28.46 0.34 38.61
N PRO A 242 -28.59 0.75 39.89
CA PRO A 242 -29.32 -0.04 40.88
C PRO A 242 -30.69 -0.38 40.33
N THR A 243 -30.93 -1.66 40.13
CA THR A 243 -32.24 -2.19 39.79
C THR A 243 -33.22 -1.75 40.89
N PRO A 244 -34.42 -1.26 40.54
CA PRO A 244 -35.46 -1.12 41.54
C PRO A 244 -35.68 -2.50 42.15
N VAL A 245 -35.71 -2.52 43.48
CA VAL A 245 -35.88 -3.71 44.34
C VAL A 245 -36.88 -4.68 43.70
N PRO A 246 -36.55 -5.97 43.53
CA PRO A 246 -37.52 -6.93 43.03
C PRO A 246 -38.67 -7.05 44.04
N SER A 247 -39.83 -6.50 43.68
CA SER A 247 -41.09 -6.88 44.31
C SER A 247 -41.22 -8.41 44.22
N PRO A 248 -41.67 -9.10 45.29
CA PRO A 248 -41.76 -10.55 45.28
C PRO A 248 -42.63 -10.99 44.09
N ALA A 249 -42.02 -11.75 43.18
CA ALA A 249 -42.68 -12.25 41.98
C ALA A 249 -43.98 -12.96 42.38
N ARG A 250 -45.11 -12.38 42.00
CA ARG A 250 -46.45 -12.98 42.17
C ARG A 250 -46.50 -14.21 41.25
N LYS A 251 -46.21 -15.39 41.80
CA LYS A 251 -46.16 -16.64 41.04
C LYS A 251 -47.57 -17.06 40.63
N HIS A 252 -47.81 -17.14 39.32
CA HIS A 252 -49.02 -17.75 38.77
C HIS A 252 -49.10 -19.23 39.18
N LYS A 253 -50.32 -19.74 39.37
CA LYS A 253 -50.56 -21.12 39.79
C LYS A 253 -51.42 -21.85 38.76
N VAL A 254 -50.98 -23.03 38.34
CA VAL A 254 -51.79 -23.94 37.50
C VAL A 254 -52.64 -24.80 38.43
N VAL A 255 -53.95 -24.81 38.21
CA VAL A 255 -54.92 -25.57 39.01
C VAL A 255 -55.88 -26.32 38.11
N LYS A 256 -56.42 -27.43 38.63
CA LYS A 256 -57.41 -28.24 37.92
C LYS A 256 -58.74 -27.50 37.84
N THR A 257 -59.48 -27.68 36.74
CA THR A 257 -60.77 -26.99 36.48
C THR A 257 -61.76 -27.13 37.64
N GLY A 258 -61.81 -28.29 38.30
CA GLY A 258 -62.69 -28.54 39.45
C GLY A 258 -62.33 -27.76 40.74
N GLU A 259 -61.12 -27.21 40.82
CA GLU A 259 -60.64 -26.45 41.99
C GLU A 259 -60.67 -24.93 41.75
N VAL A 260 -60.94 -24.48 40.52
CA VAL A 260 -60.88 -23.05 40.13
C VAL A 260 -61.83 -22.19 40.95
N ALA A 261 -63.06 -22.65 41.22
CA ALA A 261 -64.06 -21.90 41.97
C ALA A 261 -63.54 -21.43 43.34
N ARG A 262 -62.81 -22.29 44.06
CA ARG A 262 -62.23 -21.97 45.37
C ARG A 262 -61.19 -20.85 45.31
N TYR A 263 -60.46 -20.74 44.21
CA TYR A 263 -59.45 -19.70 44.03
C TYR A 263 -60.08 -18.39 43.54
N LEU A 264 -61.16 -18.43 42.76
CA LEU A 264 -61.94 -17.25 42.40
C LEU A 264 -62.54 -16.57 43.66
N ASP A 265 -63.08 -17.36 44.59
CA ASP A 265 -63.59 -16.84 45.88
C ASP A 265 -62.49 -16.21 46.73
N ALA A 266 -61.25 -16.70 46.60
CA ALA A 266 -60.06 -16.13 47.23
C ALA A 266 -59.45 -14.94 46.45
N GLY A 267 -60.15 -14.42 45.42
CA GLY A 267 -59.77 -13.25 44.64
C GLY A 267 -58.76 -13.50 43.52
N TRP A 268 -58.46 -14.76 43.18
CA TRP A 268 -57.56 -15.08 42.07
C TRP A 268 -58.27 -14.90 40.72
N VAL A 269 -57.53 -14.46 39.71
CA VAL A 269 -58.07 -14.17 38.37
C VAL A 269 -57.55 -15.18 37.34
N PRO A 270 -58.42 -15.80 36.51
CA PRO A 270 -57.99 -16.72 35.48
C PRO A 270 -57.35 -15.95 34.32
N VAL A 271 -56.14 -16.37 33.93
CA VAL A 271 -55.38 -15.75 32.84
C VAL A 271 -55.50 -16.55 31.55
N MET A 272 -55.40 -17.88 31.66
CA MET A 272 -55.32 -18.75 30.49
C MET A 272 -55.78 -20.17 30.82
N LYS A 273 -56.56 -20.77 29.93
CA LYS A 273 -56.88 -22.21 29.94
C LYS A 273 -55.74 -22.96 29.24
N LEU A 274 -55.10 -23.91 29.92
CA LEU A 274 -54.02 -24.72 29.33
C LEU A 274 -54.56 -26.00 28.69
N SER A 275 -55.60 -26.58 29.28
CA SER A 275 -56.27 -27.77 28.76
C SER A 275 -57.72 -27.84 29.26
N GLU A 276 -58.51 -28.82 28.81
CA GLU A 276 -59.86 -29.06 29.34
C GLU A 276 -59.89 -29.28 30.87
N LYS A 277 -58.76 -29.67 31.47
CA LYS A 277 -58.67 -30.00 32.89
C LYS A 277 -57.84 -29.01 33.71
N GLU A 278 -57.18 -28.02 33.11
CA GLU A 278 -56.23 -27.14 33.81
C GLU A 278 -56.31 -25.67 33.36
N VAL A 279 -56.24 -24.77 34.34
CA VAL A 279 -56.32 -23.31 34.17
C VAL A 279 -55.22 -22.63 35.00
N VAL A 280 -54.62 -21.57 34.44
CA VAL A 280 -53.62 -20.73 35.12
C VAL A 280 -54.33 -19.56 35.79
N LEU A 281 -54.09 -19.40 37.09
CA LEU A 281 -54.62 -18.32 37.90
C LEU A 281 -53.51 -17.38 38.37
N SER A 282 -53.83 -16.09 38.42
CA SER A 282 -53.02 -15.03 39.05
C SER A 282 -53.54 -14.70 40.44
N PRO A 283 -52.66 -14.41 41.41
CA PRO A 283 -53.08 -14.02 42.75
C PRO A 283 -53.85 -12.69 42.74
N PRO A 284 -54.76 -12.47 43.71
CA PRO A 284 -55.42 -11.20 43.91
C PRO A 284 -54.40 -10.07 44.05
N VAL A 285 -54.75 -8.91 43.53
CA VAL A 285 -54.00 -7.68 43.76
C VAL A 285 -54.34 -7.22 45.18
N ALA A 286 -53.43 -7.47 46.13
CA ALA A 286 -53.37 -6.66 47.35
C ALA A 286 -52.93 -5.24 46.96
#